data_AF-A0A1W9RKS8-F1
#
_entry.id   AF-A0A1W9RKS8-F1
#
_cell.length_a   1.000
_cell.length_b   1.000
_cell.length_c   1.000
_cell.angle_alpha   90.00
_cell.angle_beta   90.00
_cell.angle_gamma   90.00
#
_symmetry.space_group_name_H-M   'P 1'
#
loop_
_entity.id
_entity.type
_entity.pdbx_description
1 polymer ?
#
loop_
_entity_poly.entity_id
_entity_poly.type
_entity_poly.pdbx_seq_one_letter_code
_entity_poly.pdbx_strand_id
1 'polypeptide(L)'
;MKSYIFLTAEGSTFQPQSESTEPDIDNLQVIGFAKGTNSQEAFYNLVKNNEYLLKTTFEEVFCYELAENYKETKAYYNLIDFREEL
;
A
#
# COMPACT_ATOMS: atom_id res chain seq x y z
N MET A 1 7.43 19.34 -3.04
CA MET A 1 7.63 17.89 -3.29
C MET A 1 6.30 17.19 -3.15
N LYS A 2 6.00 16.28 -4.05
CA LYS A 2 4.75 15.51 -4.09
C LYS A 2 4.86 14.27 -3.20
N SER A 3 3.73 13.80 -2.69
CA SER A 3 3.65 12.58 -1.90
C SER A 3 3.18 11.41 -2.77
N TYR A 4 3.75 10.23 -2.54
CA TYR A 4 3.39 9.01 -3.26
C TYR A 4 3.17 7.87 -2.29
N ILE A 5 2.23 6.99 -2.65
CA ILE A 5 2.07 5.66 -2.05
C ILE A 5 2.56 4.62 -3.04
N PHE A 6 3.38 3.67 -2.57
CA PHE A 6 3.94 2.58 -3.35
C PHE A 6 3.27 1.27 -2.97
N LEU A 7 2.88 0.48 -3.97
CA LEU A 7 2.17 -0.78 -3.81
C LEU A 7 2.78 -1.87 -4.68
N THR A 8 2.57 -3.13 -4.28
CA THR A 8 2.81 -4.31 -5.11
C THR A 8 1.55 -5.17 -5.16
N ALA A 9 1.38 -5.89 -6.27
CA ALA A 9 0.35 -6.91 -6.44
C ALA A 9 0.90 -8.34 -6.21
N GLU A 10 2.20 -8.48 -5.93
CA GLU A 10 2.87 -9.79 -5.78
C GLU A 10 2.61 -10.44 -4.41
N GLY A 11 1.76 -9.84 -3.58
CA GLY A 11 1.50 -10.27 -2.22
C GLY A 11 0.17 -11.01 -2.07
N SER A 12 0.18 -12.14 -1.37
CA SER A 12 -1.01 -12.86 -0.93
C SER A 12 -1.33 -12.59 0.53
N THR A 13 -2.60 -12.49 0.90
CA THR A 13 -3.02 -12.39 2.32
C THR A 13 -4.15 -13.33 2.68
N PHE A 14 -4.11 -13.78 3.92
CA PHE A 14 -5.14 -14.58 4.56
C PHE A 14 -5.95 -13.68 5.50
N GLN A 15 -7.25 -13.90 5.58
CA GLN A 15 -8.11 -13.20 6.52
C GLN A 15 -7.68 -13.52 7.96
N PRO A 16 -7.84 -12.56 8.89
CA PRO A 16 -7.63 -12.85 10.31
C PRO A 16 -8.46 -14.08 10.72
N GLN A 17 -7.81 -15.05 11.38
CA GLN A 17 -8.40 -16.33 11.81
C GLN A 17 -8.75 -17.32 10.67
N SER A 18 -8.28 -17.09 9.44
CA SER A 18 -8.40 -18.08 8.36
C SER A 18 -7.46 -19.27 8.62
N GLU A 19 -8.01 -20.49 8.58
CA GLU A 19 -7.24 -21.75 8.56
C GLU A 19 -7.02 -22.25 7.12
N SER A 20 -7.44 -21.47 6.11
CA SER A 20 -7.30 -21.83 4.70
C SER A 20 -5.83 -21.86 4.28
N THR A 21 -5.46 -22.89 3.51
CA THR A 21 -4.16 -22.95 2.84
C THR A 21 -4.14 -22.12 1.55
N GLU A 22 -5.31 -21.74 1.04
CA GLU A 22 -5.47 -20.88 -0.13
C GLU A 22 -5.71 -19.42 0.32
N PRO A 23 -5.03 -18.43 -0.29
CA PRO A 23 -5.23 -17.03 0.02
C PRO A 23 -6.63 -16.58 -0.41
N ASP A 24 -7.25 -15.74 0.42
CA ASP A 24 -8.69 -15.44 0.30
C ASP A 24 -9.01 -14.48 -0.86
N ILE A 25 -8.07 -13.60 -1.25
CA ILE A 25 -8.25 -12.58 -2.30
C ILE A 25 -6.90 -12.14 -2.92
N ASP A 26 -6.95 -11.66 -4.16
CA ASP A 26 -5.89 -10.83 -4.75
C ASP A 26 -5.72 -9.56 -3.89
N ASN A 27 -4.50 -9.29 -3.44
CA ASN A 27 -4.22 -8.17 -2.54
C ASN A 27 -3.22 -7.19 -3.14
N LEU A 28 -3.46 -5.91 -2.85
CA LEU A 28 -2.48 -4.85 -3.05
C LEU A 28 -1.82 -4.53 -1.72
N GLN A 29 -0.54 -4.84 -1.61
CA GLN A 29 0.23 -4.57 -0.41
C GLN A 29 0.89 -3.19 -0.51
N VAL A 30 0.75 -2.38 0.55
CA VAL A 30 1.45 -1.10 0.66
C VAL A 30 2.90 -1.34 1.03
N ILE A 31 3.81 -0.96 0.14
CA ILE A 31 5.26 -1.01 0.35
C ILE A 31 5.72 0.17 1.21
N GLY A 32 5.12 1.35 1.00
CA GLY A 32 5.39 2.52 1.83
C GLY A 32 5.01 3.84 1.19
N PHE A 33 5.39 4.92 1.87
CA PHE A 33 5.13 6.29 1.45
C PHE A 33 6.45 7.04 1.31
N ALA A 34 6.59 7.81 0.23
CA ALA A 34 7.76 8.64 0.02
C ALA A 34 7.41 9.95 -0.70
N LYS A 35 8.37 10.87 -0.74
CA LYS A 35 8.23 12.17 -1.41
C LYS A 35 9.32 12.36 -2.46
N GLY A 36 8.99 13.09 -3.52
CA GLY A 36 9.89 13.43 -4.62
C GLY A 36 9.33 14.57 -5.48
N THR A 37 10.12 15.12 -6.38
CA THR A 37 9.62 16.02 -7.43
C THR A 37 8.81 15.26 -8.48
N ASN A 38 9.13 13.98 -8.70
CA ASN A 38 8.40 13.02 -9.53
C ASN A 38 8.39 11.62 -8.86
N SER A 39 7.69 10.67 -9.47
CA SER A 39 7.54 9.30 -8.94
C SER A 39 8.87 8.54 -8.86
N GLN A 40 9.76 8.70 -9.84
CA GLN A 40 11.07 8.04 -9.87
C GLN A 40 11.96 8.49 -8.70
N GLU A 41 12.05 9.80 -8.46
CA GLU A 41 12.81 10.33 -7.32
C GLU A 41 12.19 9.86 -5.99
N ALA A 42 10.86 9.86 -5.89
CA ALA A 42 10.17 9.35 -4.70
C ALA A 42 10.47 7.87 -4.45
N PHE A 43 10.55 7.04 -5.50
CA PHE A 43 10.91 5.63 -5.40
C PHE A 43 12.34 5.44 -4.90
N TYR A 44 13.31 6.17 -5.44
CA TYR A 44 14.69 6.11 -4.95
C TYR A 44 14.80 6.55 -3.49
N ASN A 45 14.06 7.59 -3.10
CA ASN A 45 13.98 8.02 -1.70
C ASN A 45 13.34 6.93 -0.81
N LEU A 46 12.33 6.19 -1.30
CA LEU A 46 11.74 5.07 -0.57
C LEU A 46 12.78 3.98 -0.31
N VAL A 47 13.45 3.49 -1.37
CA VAL A 47 14.43 2.40 -1.28
C VAL A 47 15.62 2.79 -0.41
N LYS A 48 16.16 4.01 -0.59
CA LYS A 48 17.29 4.51 0.20
C LYS A 48 16.99 4.56 1.70
N ASN A 49 15.77 4.92 2.07
CA ASN A 49 15.35 5.01 3.47
C ASN A 49 14.89 3.66 4.04
N ASN A 50 14.69 2.64 3.18
CA ASN A 50 14.15 1.34 3.54
C ASN A 50 14.95 0.24 2.85
N GLU A 51 16.23 0.10 3.18
CA GLU A 51 17.14 -0.88 2.54
C GLU A 51 16.64 -2.33 2.61
N TYR A 52 15.76 -2.66 3.56
CA TYR A 52 15.14 -3.98 3.66
C TYR A 52 14.30 -4.34 2.43
N LEU A 53 13.80 -3.36 1.66
CA LEU A 53 13.04 -3.61 0.43
C LEU A 53 13.86 -4.38 -0.60
N LEU A 54 15.18 -4.16 -0.64
CA LEU A 54 16.11 -4.88 -1.51
C LEU A 54 16.33 -6.34 -1.09
N LYS A 55 15.86 -6.73 0.09
CA LYS A 55 15.93 -8.11 0.61
C LYS A 55 14.63 -8.87 0.42
N THR A 56 13.59 -8.20 -0.06
CA THR A 56 12.29 -8.84 -0.37
C THR A 56 12.38 -9.58 -1.70
N THR A 57 11.37 -10.41 -1.99
CA THR A 57 11.23 -11.11 -3.28
C THR A 57 10.35 -10.36 -4.27
N PHE A 58 9.93 -9.12 -3.95
CA PHE A 58 9.08 -8.32 -4.83
C PHE A 58 9.90 -7.80 -6.03
N GLU A 59 9.39 -8.02 -7.25
CA GLU A 59 9.99 -7.57 -8.50
C GLU A 59 9.30 -6.32 -9.08
N GLU A 60 8.00 -6.16 -8.84
CA GLU A 60 7.15 -5.11 -9.39
C GLU A 60 6.53 -4.23 -8.29
N VAL A 61 6.89 -2.94 -8.31
CA VAL A 61 6.31 -1.91 -7.46
C VAL A 61 5.80 -0.76 -8.33
N PHE A 62 4.54 -0.39 -8.14
CA PHE A 62 3.91 0.75 -8.79
C PHE A 62 3.50 1.80 -7.75
N CYS A 63 3.13 3.00 -8.20
CA CYS A 63 2.78 4.09 -7.27
C CYS A 63 1.69 5.00 -7.81
N TYR A 64 1.06 5.71 -6.88
CA TYR A 64 0.14 6.81 -7.16
C TYR A 64 0.62 8.09 -6.46
N GLU A 65 0.46 9.23 -7.15
CA GLU A 65 0.59 10.53 -6.52
C GLU A 65 -0.62 10.77 -5.60
N LEU A 66 -0.35 11.21 -4.38
CA LEU A 66 -1.37 11.54 -3.40
C LEU A 66 -1.71 13.03 -3.50
N ALA A 67 -2.99 13.36 -3.32
CA ALA A 67 -3.43 14.74 -3.16
C ALA A 67 -2.64 15.44 -2.03
N GLU A 68 -2.39 16.74 -2.15
CA GLU A 68 -1.54 17.47 -1.19
C GLU A 68 -2.04 17.37 0.26
N ASN A 69 -3.36 17.33 0.44
CA ASN A 69 -4.06 17.25 1.71
C ASN A 69 -4.57 15.84 2.07
N TYR A 70 -3.98 14.77 1.50
CA TYR A 70 -4.47 13.40 1.70
C TYR A 70 -4.51 12.94 3.17
N LYS A 71 -3.69 13.56 4.03
CA LYS A 71 -3.66 13.23 5.47
C LYS A 71 -4.86 13.84 6.19
N GLU A 72 -5.21 15.07 5.83
CA GLU A 72 -6.31 15.83 6.38
C GLU A 72 -7.66 15.30 5.88
N THR A 73 -7.71 14.82 4.64
CA THR A 73 -8.92 14.24 4.03
C THR A 73 -9.05 12.74 4.23
N LYS A 74 -8.21 12.12 5.06
CA LYS A 74 -8.28 10.69 5.34
C LYS A 74 -9.58 10.38 6.08
N ALA A 75 -10.39 9.50 5.51
CA ALA A 75 -11.61 8.99 6.12
C ALA A 75 -11.46 7.53 6.52
N TYR A 76 -12.24 7.10 7.52
CA TYR A 76 -12.36 5.70 7.93
C TYR A 76 -13.82 5.28 7.78
N TYR A 77 -14.02 4.06 7.28
CA TYR A 77 -15.34 3.46 7.10
C TYR A 77 -15.38 2.13 7.85
N ASN A 78 -16.48 1.86 8.54
CA ASN A 78 -16.70 0.60 9.25
C ASN A 78 -17.74 -0.22 8.48
N LEU A 79 -17.38 -1.46 8.12
CA LEU A 79 -18.27 -2.36 7.39
C LEU A 79 -19.42 -2.91 8.25
N ILE A 80 -19.31 -2.87 9.59
CA ILE A 80 -20.39 -3.28 10.49
C ILE A 80 -21.61 -2.39 10.27
N ASP A 81 -21.39 -1.07 10.24
CA ASP A 81 -22.45 -0.06 10.07
C ASP A 81 -23.25 -0.31 8.78
N PHE A 82 -22.57 -0.67 7.68
CA PHE A 82 -23.22 -0.97 6.39
C PHE A 82 -23.96 -2.31 6.36
N ARG A 83 -23.55 -3.28 7.19
CA ARG A 83 -24.21 -4.60 7.22
C ARG A 83 -25.55 -4.56 7.95
N GLU A 84 -25.75 -3.60 8.84
CA GLU A 84 -27.03 -3.40 9.53
C GLU A 84 -28.05 -2.64 8.66
N GLU A 85 -27.60 -1.98 7.59
CA GLU A 85 -28.44 -1.23 6.64
C GLU A 85 -28.92 -2.06 5.43
N LEU A 86 -28.38 -3.27 5.24
CA LEU A 86 -28.75 -4.22 4.16
C LEU A 86 -29.70 -5.31 4.67
#